data_AF-A0A7Y1V0A5-F1
#
_entry.id   AF-A0A7Y1V0A5-F1
#
_cell.length_a   1.000
_cell.length_b   1.000
_cell.length_c   1.000
_cell.angle_alpha   90.00
_cell.angle_beta   90.00
_cell.angle_gamma   90.00
#
_symmetry.space_group_name_H-M   'P 1'
#
loop_
_entity.id
_entity.type
_entity.pdbx_description
1 polymer ?
#
loop_
_entity_poly.entity_id
_entity_poly.type
_entity_poly.pdbx_seq_one_letter_code
_entity_poly.pdbx_strand_id
1 'polypeptide(L)'
;VTTLGRGGSDATAVALAAAMGADVCEIYTDVDGVFTADPRVVPDAVKLDDITFEEMLELAGAGAGVLMARSVEFGRRYGIPIHVRSSFHSAEGTWVKEETMEEAIVRGVAHDSSEAKVTVHGVPDQPGVAAKLFEPLAEADVFVDMIVQNVSIEGVTDISFTVPKASADRAKEIADKVAGDVGAGGVDIDANIAKVSLVGAGMKSELGIASRMFRILSEHKINIEMISTSPIRISCVVRGEDVEAAVRSLHEGFQPPSSPEEE
;
A
#
# COMPACT_ATOMS: atom_id res chain seq x y z
N VAL A 1 12.37 9.52 29.06
CA VAL A 1 11.39 8.57 28.49
C VAL A 1 11.16 8.99 27.05
N THR A 2 11.32 8.09 26.08
CA THR A 2 11.17 8.35 24.63
C THR A 2 10.12 7.39 24.08
N THR A 3 9.27 7.84 23.15
CA THR A 3 8.25 7.00 22.49
C THR A 3 8.70 6.59 21.09
N LEU A 4 8.15 5.49 20.56
CA LEU A 4 8.47 4.97 19.21
C LEU A 4 7.48 5.41 18.12
N GLY A 5 6.52 6.28 18.46
CA GLY A 5 5.46 6.73 17.56
C GLY A 5 4.35 5.69 17.34
N ARG A 6 3.55 5.89 16.29
CA ARG A 6 2.46 4.99 15.90
C ARG A 6 3.03 3.60 15.55
N GLY A 7 2.37 2.54 16.02
CA GLY A 7 2.85 1.15 15.86
C GLY A 7 4.04 0.78 16.75
N GLY A 8 4.43 1.67 17.68
CA GLY A 8 5.52 1.42 18.62
C GLY A 8 5.28 0.21 19.52
N SER A 9 4.03 -0.08 19.89
CA SER A 9 3.67 -1.23 20.71
C SER A 9 3.98 -2.55 20.00
N ASP A 10 3.47 -2.73 18.77
CA ASP A 10 3.72 -3.94 17.98
C ASP A 10 5.21 -4.14 17.70
N ALA A 11 5.91 -3.07 17.32
CA ALA A 11 7.35 -3.13 17.09
C ALA A 11 8.14 -3.50 18.36
N THR A 12 7.70 -3.01 19.52
CA THR A 12 8.31 -3.37 20.81
C THR A 12 8.04 -4.83 21.16
N ALA A 13 6.82 -5.32 20.94
CA ALA A 13 6.45 -6.71 21.21
C ALA A 13 7.31 -7.67 20.38
N VAL A 14 7.43 -7.43 19.07
CA VAL A 14 8.26 -8.26 18.17
C VAL A 14 9.74 -8.17 18.55
N ALA A 15 10.25 -6.98 18.90
CA ALA A 15 11.64 -6.83 19.33
C ALA A 15 11.94 -7.58 20.64
N LEU A 16 11.00 -7.59 21.59
CA LEU A 16 11.13 -8.36 22.83
C LEU A 16 11.08 -9.87 22.56
N ALA A 17 10.15 -10.32 21.71
CA ALA A 17 10.07 -11.72 21.29
C ALA A 17 11.39 -12.19 20.67
N ALA A 18 11.98 -11.38 19.77
CA ALA A 18 13.29 -11.65 19.19
C ALA A 18 14.41 -11.71 20.25
N ALA A 19 14.46 -10.73 21.16
CA ALA A 19 15.50 -10.68 22.20
C ALA A 19 15.41 -11.84 23.21
N MET A 20 14.21 -12.37 23.42
CA MET A 20 13.96 -13.50 24.32
C MET A 20 14.08 -14.86 23.65
N GLY A 21 14.24 -14.91 22.32
CA GLY A 21 14.23 -16.16 21.55
C GLY A 21 12.86 -16.86 21.59
N ALA A 22 11.77 -16.09 21.56
CA ALA A 22 10.42 -16.63 21.54
C ALA A 22 10.11 -17.30 20.19
N ASP A 23 9.29 -18.34 20.20
CA ASP A 23 8.87 -19.05 18.99
C ASP A 23 7.87 -18.23 18.13
N VAL A 24 7.10 -17.35 18.76
CA VAL A 24 6.05 -16.52 18.12
C VAL A 24 5.84 -15.22 18.87
N CYS A 25 5.46 -14.17 18.14
CA CYS A 25 4.89 -12.94 18.70
C CYS A 25 3.38 -12.85 18.36
N GLU A 26 2.52 -13.07 19.35
CA GLU A 26 1.07 -12.87 19.18
C GLU A 26 0.71 -11.38 19.30
N ILE A 27 0.00 -10.85 18.30
CA ILE A 27 -0.55 -9.49 18.30
C ILE A 27 -2.07 -9.60 18.38
N TYR A 28 -2.63 -9.22 19.52
CA TYR A 28 -4.07 -9.21 19.76
C TYR A 28 -4.66 -7.85 19.38
N THR A 29 -5.68 -7.88 18.53
CA THR A 29 -6.36 -6.70 17.99
C THR A 29 -7.89 -6.89 18.02
N ASP A 30 -8.66 -5.98 17.45
CA ASP A 30 -10.12 -6.02 17.35
C ASP A 30 -10.64 -6.72 16.08
N VAL A 31 -9.74 -7.14 15.19
CA VAL A 31 -10.03 -7.94 14.00
C VAL A 31 -9.56 -9.39 14.15
N ASP A 32 -10.24 -10.31 13.45
CA ASP A 32 -9.97 -11.76 13.53
C ASP A 32 -8.71 -12.19 12.77
N GLY A 33 -8.06 -11.29 12.05
CA GLY A 33 -6.88 -11.59 11.25
C GLY A 33 -6.70 -10.60 10.10
N VAL A 34 -5.87 -10.99 9.14
CA VAL A 34 -5.69 -10.29 7.86
C VAL A 34 -6.66 -10.90 6.85
N PHE A 35 -7.35 -10.04 6.09
CA PHE A 35 -8.34 -10.45 5.10
C PHE A 35 -7.87 -10.16 3.68
N THR A 36 -8.44 -10.88 2.71
CA THR A 36 -8.23 -10.68 1.26
C THR A 36 -8.63 -9.28 0.76
N ALA A 37 -9.50 -8.58 1.48
CA ALA A 37 -9.84 -7.16 1.30
C ALA A 37 -10.41 -6.61 2.61
N ASP A 38 -10.64 -5.29 2.71
CA ASP A 38 -11.32 -4.70 3.87
C ASP A 38 -12.77 -5.23 3.97
N PRO A 39 -13.14 -5.97 5.03
CA PRO A 39 -14.48 -6.54 5.17
C PRO A 39 -15.62 -5.50 5.22
N ARG A 40 -15.30 -4.24 5.53
CA ARG A 40 -16.26 -3.13 5.53
C ARG A 40 -16.63 -2.68 4.12
N VAL A 41 -15.72 -2.86 3.17
CA VAL A 41 -15.93 -2.54 1.74
C VAL A 41 -16.41 -3.78 1.00
N VAL A 42 -15.85 -4.95 1.31
CA VAL A 42 -16.11 -6.23 0.67
C VAL A 42 -16.61 -7.24 1.70
N PRO A 43 -17.93 -7.44 1.84
CA PRO A 43 -18.49 -8.35 2.85
C PRO A 43 -18.01 -9.80 2.72
N ASP A 44 -17.74 -10.26 1.49
CA ASP A 44 -17.27 -11.61 1.18
C ASP A 44 -15.73 -11.74 1.25
N ALA A 45 -15.06 -10.78 1.91
CA ALA A 45 -13.63 -10.87 2.16
C ALA A 45 -13.33 -12.08 3.05
N VAL A 46 -12.47 -12.97 2.55
CA VAL A 46 -12.03 -14.17 3.26
C VAL A 46 -10.83 -13.84 4.14
N LYS A 47 -10.83 -14.34 5.39
CA LYS A 47 -9.68 -14.27 6.31
C LYS A 47 -8.58 -15.19 5.79
N LEU A 48 -7.35 -14.69 5.76
CA LEU A 48 -6.17 -15.48 5.42
C LEU A 48 -5.75 -16.33 6.62
N ASP A 49 -5.37 -17.57 6.39
CA ASP A 49 -4.77 -18.42 7.45
C ASP A 49 -3.29 -18.08 7.63
N ASP A 50 -2.59 -17.78 6.54
CA ASP A 50 -1.24 -17.26 6.57
C ASP A 50 -0.93 -16.23 5.47
N ILE A 51 0.20 -15.54 5.61
CA ILE A 51 0.71 -14.58 4.64
C ILE A 51 2.22 -14.44 4.82
N THR A 52 2.96 -14.22 3.73
CA THR A 52 4.40 -13.98 3.84
C THR A 52 4.70 -12.60 4.44
N PHE A 53 5.89 -12.41 5.00
CA PHE A 53 6.34 -11.08 5.43
C PHE A 53 6.35 -10.07 4.28
N GLU A 54 6.77 -10.47 3.07
CA GLU A 54 6.84 -9.59 1.89
C GLU A 54 5.43 -9.11 1.50
N GLU A 55 4.45 -10.01 1.43
CA GLU A 55 3.08 -9.67 1.08
C GLU A 55 2.40 -8.81 2.15
N MET A 56 2.63 -9.10 3.43
CA MET A 56 2.06 -8.30 4.52
C MET A 56 2.65 -6.89 4.55
N LEU A 57 3.96 -6.73 4.26
CA LEU A 57 4.58 -5.41 4.12
C LEU A 57 3.95 -4.61 2.98
N GLU A 58 3.71 -5.24 1.83
CA GLU A 58 3.12 -4.60 0.67
C GLU A 58 1.64 -4.24 0.88
N LEU A 59 0.87 -5.11 1.55
CA LEU A 59 -0.51 -4.81 1.96
C LEU A 59 -0.56 -3.65 2.96
N ALA A 60 0.30 -3.67 3.99
CA ALA A 60 0.36 -2.60 4.98
C ALA A 60 0.74 -1.26 4.34
N GLY A 61 1.72 -1.26 3.42
CA GLY A 61 2.11 -0.09 2.65
C GLY A 61 1.02 0.40 1.68
N ALA A 62 0.12 -0.49 1.24
CA ALA A 62 -0.99 -0.15 0.35
C ALA A 62 -2.28 0.27 1.09
N GLY A 63 -2.27 0.34 2.42
CA GLY A 63 -3.38 0.83 3.24
C GLY A 63 -4.06 -0.21 4.12
N ALA A 64 -3.61 -1.47 4.15
CA ALA A 64 -4.16 -2.48 5.06
C ALA A 64 -3.80 -2.15 6.52
N GLY A 65 -4.80 -1.73 7.31
CA GLY A 65 -4.60 -1.19 8.66
C GLY A 65 -4.45 -2.22 9.79
N VAL A 66 -4.28 -3.51 9.50
CA VAL A 66 -4.30 -4.59 10.51
C VAL A 66 -2.98 -4.68 11.29
N LEU A 67 -1.85 -4.61 10.58
CA LEU A 67 -0.51 -4.65 11.17
C LEU A 67 0.30 -3.46 10.67
N MET A 68 1.10 -2.88 11.57
CA MET A 68 2.00 -1.79 11.21
C MET A 68 3.21 -2.36 10.46
N ALA A 69 3.52 -1.84 9.27
CA ALA A 69 4.63 -2.33 8.43
C ALA A 69 5.96 -2.48 9.19
N ARG A 70 6.24 -1.57 10.14
CA ARG A 70 7.43 -1.64 10.97
C ARG A 70 7.51 -2.93 11.80
N SER A 71 6.43 -3.40 12.44
CA SER A 71 6.47 -4.62 13.24
C SER A 71 6.69 -5.85 12.37
N VAL A 72 6.08 -5.88 11.19
CA VAL A 72 6.28 -6.93 10.17
C VAL A 72 7.74 -6.99 9.72
N GLU A 73 8.37 -5.83 9.47
CA GLU A 73 9.78 -5.75 9.10
C GLU A 73 10.71 -6.27 10.21
N PHE A 74 10.39 -5.99 11.49
CA PHE A 74 11.09 -6.59 12.62
C PHE A 74 10.91 -8.12 12.63
N GLY A 75 9.68 -8.62 12.42
CA GLY A 75 9.40 -10.06 12.37
C GLY A 75 10.26 -10.75 11.32
N ARG A 76 10.27 -10.20 10.10
CA ARG A 76 11.09 -10.67 8.98
C ARG A 76 12.58 -10.66 9.33
N ARG A 77 13.10 -9.53 9.80
CA ARG A 77 14.54 -9.34 10.05
C ARG A 77 15.09 -10.31 11.09
N TYR A 78 14.29 -10.63 12.11
CA TYR A 78 14.70 -11.50 13.21
C TYR A 78 14.17 -12.93 13.10
N GLY A 79 13.43 -13.26 12.02
CA GLY A 79 12.86 -14.57 11.81
C GLY A 79 11.82 -14.96 12.86
N ILE A 80 11.08 -13.98 13.40
CA ILE A 80 10.03 -14.20 14.41
C ILE A 80 8.66 -14.17 13.72
N PRO A 81 7.95 -15.31 13.63
CA PRO A 81 6.58 -15.35 13.15
C PRO A 81 5.67 -14.46 14.00
N ILE A 82 4.77 -13.73 13.32
CA ILE A 82 3.77 -12.88 13.98
C ILE A 82 2.41 -13.55 13.81
N HIS A 83 1.66 -13.66 14.90
CA HIS A 83 0.32 -14.25 14.87
C HIS A 83 -0.71 -13.20 15.20
N VAL A 84 -1.50 -12.79 14.20
CA VAL A 84 -2.55 -11.77 14.36
C VAL A 84 -3.83 -12.44 14.82
N ARG A 85 -4.36 -12.02 15.96
CA ARG A 85 -5.55 -12.62 16.57
C ARG A 85 -6.51 -11.56 17.10
N SER A 86 -7.77 -11.95 17.24
CA SER A 86 -8.77 -11.11 17.92
C SER A 86 -8.69 -11.27 19.44
N SER A 87 -8.88 -10.17 20.16
CA SER A 87 -9.08 -10.17 21.62
C SER A 87 -10.49 -10.60 22.02
N PHE A 88 -11.43 -10.59 21.07
CA PHE A 88 -12.86 -10.81 21.30
C PHE A 88 -13.33 -12.21 20.91
N HIS A 89 -12.61 -12.88 20.00
CA HIS A 89 -12.96 -14.19 19.47
C HIS A 89 -11.80 -15.17 19.57
N SER A 90 -12.12 -16.45 19.70
CA SER A 90 -11.13 -17.54 19.76
C SER A 90 -10.78 -18.12 18.39
N ALA A 91 -11.03 -17.38 17.31
CA ALA A 91 -10.61 -17.78 15.97
C ALA A 91 -9.09 -17.97 15.92
N GLU A 92 -8.61 -18.80 15.00
CA GLU A 92 -7.18 -19.10 14.91
C GLU A 92 -6.36 -17.83 14.63
N GLY A 93 -6.84 -16.94 13.77
CA GLY A 93 -6.11 -15.74 13.39
C GLY A 93 -5.46 -15.84 12.01
N THR A 94 -4.43 -15.04 11.77
CA THR A 94 -3.58 -15.12 10.58
C THR A 94 -2.11 -15.18 10.97
N TRP A 95 -1.36 -16.11 10.40
CA TRP A 95 0.08 -16.25 10.60
C TRP A 95 0.87 -15.43 9.57
N VAL A 96 1.76 -14.55 10.04
CA VAL A 96 2.73 -13.84 9.20
C VAL A 96 4.11 -14.48 9.39
N LYS A 97 4.65 -15.07 8.33
CA LYS A 97 5.87 -15.92 8.36
C LYS A 97 6.68 -15.81 7.07
N GLU A 98 7.83 -16.48 6.99
CA GLU A 98 8.72 -16.40 5.81
C GLU A 98 8.14 -17.13 4.58
N GLU A 99 7.64 -18.35 4.78
CA GLU A 99 7.13 -19.20 3.70
C GLU A 99 5.69 -19.65 4.00
N THR A 100 4.85 -19.67 2.97
CA THR A 100 3.47 -20.16 3.01
C THR A 100 3.34 -21.39 2.10
N MET A 101 2.37 -22.27 2.40
CA MET A 101 2.14 -23.45 1.57
C MET A 101 1.30 -23.13 0.32
N GLU A 102 0.49 -22.07 0.40
CA GLU A 102 -0.48 -21.69 -0.62
C GLU A 102 0.06 -20.50 -1.43
N GLU A 103 0.19 -20.68 -2.75
CA GLU A 103 0.61 -19.62 -3.69
C GLU A 103 -0.61 -19.07 -4.44
N ALA A 104 -1.52 -18.39 -3.72
CA ALA A 104 -2.54 -17.59 -4.39
C ALA A 104 -1.85 -16.54 -5.28
N ILE A 105 -2.32 -16.38 -6.51
CA ILE A 105 -1.70 -15.44 -7.47
C ILE A 105 -1.76 -14.00 -6.92
N VAL A 106 -2.91 -13.64 -6.35
CA VAL A 106 -3.16 -12.39 -5.63
C VAL A 106 -3.62 -12.78 -4.23
N ARG A 107 -2.92 -12.29 -3.21
CA ARG A 107 -3.23 -12.56 -1.80
C ARG A 107 -4.26 -11.58 -1.25
N GLY A 108 -4.28 -10.35 -1.75
CA GLY A 108 -5.31 -9.39 -1.35
C GLY A 108 -5.38 -8.12 -2.17
N VAL A 109 -6.45 -7.38 -1.92
CA VAL A 109 -6.74 -6.05 -2.46
C VAL A 109 -6.75 -5.06 -1.31
N ALA A 110 -5.85 -4.08 -1.37
CA ALA A 110 -5.76 -3.00 -0.39
C ALA A 110 -6.16 -1.67 -1.04
N HIS A 111 -6.63 -0.73 -0.22
CA HIS A 111 -6.92 0.62 -0.66
C HIS A 111 -6.52 1.67 0.38
N ASP A 112 -6.29 2.88 -0.10
CA ASP A 112 -5.97 4.03 0.74
C ASP A 112 -6.60 5.30 0.16
N SER A 113 -7.49 5.93 0.92
CA SER A 113 -8.18 7.17 0.56
C SER A 113 -7.69 8.37 1.39
N SER A 114 -6.59 8.21 2.13
CA SER A 114 -6.03 9.21 3.03
C SER A 114 -4.97 10.12 2.39
N GLU A 115 -4.71 9.94 1.09
CA GLU A 115 -3.68 10.67 0.34
C GLU A 115 -4.24 11.72 -0.63
N ALA A 116 -3.38 12.69 -0.95
CA ALA A 116 -3.55 13.64 -2.03
C ALA A 116 -2.43 13.45 -3.05
N LYS A 117 -2.76 13.63 -4.32
CA LYS A 117 -1.82 13.63 -5.45
C LYS A 117 -1.31 15.04 -5.69
N VAL A 118 0.00 15.22 -5.76
CA VAL A 118 0.66 16.44 -6.20
C VAL A 118 1.35 16.16 -7.54
N THR A 119 1.14 17.02 -8.54
CA THR A 119 1.80 16.91 -9.84
C THR A 119 2.54 18.21 -10.13
N VAL A 120 3.85 18.11 -10.32
CA VAL A 120 4.70 19.20 -10.81
C VAL A 120 4.88 19.02 -12.31
N HIS A 121 4.37 19.96 -13.09
CA HIS A 121 4.33 19.88 -14.54
C HIS A 121 5.59 20.46 -15.18
N GLY A 122 6.01 19.95 -16.33
CA GLY A 122 7.03 20.57 -17.18
C GLY A 122 8.37 20.77 -16.48
N VAL A 123 8.76 19.83 -15.64
CA VAL A 123 10.02 19.83 -14.90
C VAL A 123 11.18 19.53 -15.85
N PRO A 124 12.28 20.31 -15.85
CA PRO A 124 13.43 20.02 -16.71
C PRO A 124 14.04 18.65 -16.40
N ASP A 125 14.24 17.85 -17.44
CA ASP A 125 14.83 16.52 -17.31
C ASP A 125 16.37 16.61 -17.22
N GLN A 126 16.84 17.01 -16.03
CA GLN A 126 18.26 17.19 -15.74
C GLN A 126 18.60 16.60 -14.36
N PRO A 127 19.83 16.08 -14.20
CA PRO A 127 20.29 15.56 -12.91
C PRO A 127 20.11 16.59 -11.77
N GLY A 128 19.60 16.11 -10.63
CA GLY A 128 19.43 16.90 -9.41
C GLY A 128 18.08 17.62 -9.30
N VAL A 129 17.24 17.65 -10.33
CA VAL A 129 15.93 18.31 -10.24
C VAL A 129 14.98 17.57 -9.29
N ALA A 130 14.92 16.24 -9.35
CA ALA A 130 14.17 15.45 -8.38
C ALA A 130 14.66 15.68 -6.94
N ALA A 131 15.98 15.78 -6.71
CA ALA A 131 16.54 16.07 -5.38
C ALA A 131 16.07 17.44 -4.86
N LYS A 132 16.10 18.48 -5.70
CA LYS A 132 15.59 19.82 -5.37
C LYS A 132 14.11 19.82 -5.00
N LEU A 133 13.32 18.87 -5.51
CA LEU A 133 11.91 18.73 -5.18
C LEU A 133 11.69 17.97 -3.87
N PHE A 134 12.38 16.85 -3.66
CA PHE A 134 12.11 15.95 -2.53
C PHE A 134 12.90 16.29 -1.26
N GLU A 135 14.08 16.91 -1.34
CA GLU A 135 14.85 17.32 -0.16
C GLU A 135 14.07 18.32 0.72
N PRO A 136 13.47 19.41 0.19
CA PRO A 136 12.70 20.34 1.01
C PRO A 136 11.43 19.72 1.61
N LEU A 137 10.82 18.75 0.92
CA LEU A 137 9.68 18.00 1.46
C LEU A 137 10.11 17.15 2.66
N ALA A 138 11.26 16.47 2.56
CA ALA A 138 11.82 15.67 3.64
C ALA A 138 12.25 16.54 4.84
N GLU A 139 12.92 17.67 4.61
CA GLU A 139 13.27 18.65 5.65
C GLU A 139 12.04 19.22 6.37
N ALA A 140 10.90 19.20 5.68
CA ALA A 140 9.60 19.61 6.19
C ALA A 140 8.79 18.47 6.83
N ASP A 141 9.37 17.28 7.05
CA ASP A 141 8.66 16.10 7.58
C ASP A 141 7.40 15.73 6.76
N VAL A 142 7.40 16.02 5.45
CA VAL A 142 6.34 15.59 4.53
C VAL A 142 6.71 14.20 4.02
N PHE A 143 5.95 13.19 4.47
CA PHE A 143 6.08 11.84 3.96
C PHE A 143 5.54 11.74 2.53
N VAL A 144 6.40 11.34 1.61
CA VAL A 144 6.06 11.05 0.22
C VAL A 144 5.97 9.53 0.06
N ASP A 145 4.87 9.03 -0.50
CA ASP A 145 4.66 7.60 -0.72
C ASP A 145 4.94 7.21 -2.18
N MET A 146 3.94 7.34 -3.05
CA MET A 146 4.09 7.00 -4.46
C MET A 146 4.82 8.12 -5.19
N ILE A 147 5.81 7.79 -6.02
CA ILE A 147 6.45 8.71 -6.96
C ILE A 147 6.33 8.12 -8.37
N VAL A 148 5.81 8.91 -9.31
CA VAL A 148 5.64 8.55 -10.72
C VAL A 148 6.23 9.66 -11.57
N GLN A 149 7.25 9.31 -12.34
CA GLN A 149 7.83 10.15 -13.38
C GLN A 149 7.91 9.31 -14.66
N ASN A 150 7.36 9.82 -15.75
CA ASN A 150 7.48 9.16 -17.05
C ASN A 150 8.70 9.67 -17.83
N VAL A 151 9.02 9.02 -18.94
CA VAL A 151 10.08 9.44 -19.86
C VAL A 151 9.81 10.88 -20.33
N SER A 152 10.87 11.69 -20.41
CA SER A 152 10.78 13.07 -20.84
C SER A 152 10.45 13.20 -22.33
N ILE A 153 9.72 14.26 -22.66
CA ILE A 153 9.42 14.68 -24.03
C ILE A 153 9.93 16.11 -24.16
N GLU A 154 10.73 16.39 -25.19
CA GLU A 154 11.29 17.72 -25.44
C GLU A 154 12.13 18.29 -24.27
N GLY A 155 12.73 17.40 -23.46
CA GLY A 155 13.61 17.78 -22.34
C GLY A 155 12.88 18.19 -21.06
N VAL A 156 11.56 17.99 -21.00
CA VAL A 156 10.74 18.19 -19.80
C VAL A 156 9.92 16.93 -19.49
N THR A 157 9.52 16.77 -18.24
CA THR A 157 8.65 15.70 -17.77
C THR A 157 7.79 16.16 -16.61
N ASP A 158 6.75 15.42 -16.29
CA ASP A 158 5.93 15.66 -15.12
C ASP A 158 6.36 14.71 -14.00
N ILE A 159 6.41 15.24 -12.77
CA ILE A 159 6.66 14.43 -11.57
C ILE A 159 5.40 14.46 -10.74
N SER A 160 4.75 13.31 -10.61
CA SER A 160 3.61 13.13 -9.71
C SER A 160 4.02 12.34 -8.48
N PHE A 161 3.49 12.73 -7.32
CA PHE A 161 3.70 11.99 -6.09
C PHE A 161 2.50 12.09 -5.16
N THR A 162 2.39 11.18 -4.19
CA THR A 162 1.33 11.22 -3.19
C THR A 162 1.86 11.57 -1.81
N VAL A 163 1.05 12.30 -1.04
CA VAL A 163 1.31 12.68 0.34
C VAL A 163 0.04 12.49 1.17
N PRO A 164 0.13 12.32 2.50
CA PRO A 164 -1.06 12.35 3.36
C PRO A 164 -1.86 13.64 3.16
N LYS A 165 -3.19 13.55 3.14
CA LYS A 165 -4.09 14.72 2.99
C LYS A 165 -3.81 15.81 4.02
N ALA A 166 -3.43 15.41 5.24
CA ALA A 166 -3.06 16.35 6.30
C ALA A 166 -1.81 17.19 5.99
N SER A 167 -0.96 16.72 5.07
CA SER A 167 0.27 17.40 4.62
C SER A 167 0.12 18.05 3.23
N ALA A 168 -1.05 17.96 2.61
CA ALA A 168 -1.31 18.38 1.23
C ALA A 168 -0.97 19.86 0.99
N ASP A 169 -1.49 20.76 1.82
CA ASP A 169 -1.25 22.21 1.67
C ASP A 169 0.23 22.55 1.81
N ARG A 170 0.91 21.97 2.80
CA ARG A 170 2.35 22.15 3.04
C ARG A 170 3.18 21.61 1.87
N ALA A 171 2.83 20.45 1.34
CA ALA A 171 3.50 19.87 0.18
C ALA A 171 3.33 20.76 -1.05
N LYS A 172 2.13 21.33 -1.26
CA LYS A 172 1.86 22.24 -2.36
C LYS A 172 2.71 23.52 -2.27
N GLU A 173 2.75 24.16 -1.11
CA GLU A 173 3.53 25.39 -0.90
C GLU A 173 5.02 25.17 -1.20
N ILE A 174 5.57 24.04 -0.76
CA ILE A 174 6.97 23.67 -1.02
C ILE A 174 7.18 23.39 -2.50
N ALA A 175 6.30 22.60 -3.12
CA ALA A 175 6.39 22.25 -4.53
C ALA A 175 6.25 23.48 -5.44
N ASP A 176 5.35 24.42 -5.13
CA ASP A 176 5.18 25.68 -5.87
C ASP A 176 6.47 26.50 -5.88
N LYS A 177 7.14 26.60 -4.73
CA LYS A 177 8.41 27.32 -4.60
C LYS A 177 9.50 26.66 -5.43
N VAL A 178 9.66 25.34 -5.31
CA VAL A 178 10.66 24.59 -6.07
C VAL A 178 10.37 24.66 -7.57
N ALA A 179 9.10 24.58 -7.98
CA ALA A 179 8.68 24.70 -9.36
C ALA A 179 9.16 26.03 -9.97
N GLY A 180 9.04 27.14 -9.23
CA GLY A 180 9.59 28.44 -9.62
C GLY A 180 11.12 28.43 -9.76
N ASP A 181 11.83 27.82 -8.80
CA ASP A 181 13.30 27.78 -8.78
C ASP A 181 13.90 26.93 -9.91
N VAL A 182 13.20 25.88 -10.35
CA VAL A 182 13.65 24.98 -11.44
C VAL A 182 13.07 25.35 -12.81
N GLY A 183 12.15 26.31 -12.88
CA GLY A 183 11.49 26.71 -14.13
C GLY A 183 10.48 25.68 -14.64
N ALA A 184 9.78 25.00 -13.73
CA ALA A 184 8.70 24.07 -14.06
C ALA A 184 7.42 24.81 -14.52
N GLY A 185 6.53 24.09 -15.19
CA GLY A 185 5.28 24.61 -15.78
C GLY A 185 4.15 24.89 -14.77
N GLY A 186 4.25 24.40 -13.53
CA GLY A 186 3.28 24.64 -12.47
C GLY A 186 3.09 23.44 -11.55
N VAL A 187 2.24 23.58 -10.53
CA VAL A 187 1.91 22.49 -9.58
C VAL A 187 0.41 22.40 -9.37
N ASP A 188 -0.13 21.20 -9.58
CA ASP A 188 -1.51 20.83 -9.25
C ASP A 188 -1.56 19.93 -8.02
N ILE A 189 -2.65 20.04 -7.27
CA ILE A 189 -2.95 19.14 -6.16
C ILE A 189 -4.39 18.64 -6.25
N ASP A 190 -4.57 17.34 -6.06
CA ASP A 190 -5.88 16.67 -6.06
C ASP A 190 -6.02 15.78 -4.82
N ALA A 191 -6.88 16.19 -3.89
CA ALA A 191 -7.21 15.43 -2.68
C ALA A 191 -8.40 14.46 -2.89
N ASN A 192 -9.06 14.47 -4.05
CA ASN A 192 -10.18 13.58 -4.36
C ASN A 192 -9.71 12.34 -5.13
N ILE A 193 -8.69 11.69 -4.60
CA ILE A 193 -8.10 10.47 -5.14
C ILE A 193 -8.09 9.36 -4.09
N ALA A 194 -7.94 8.13 -4.56
CA ALA A 194 -7.64 6.97 -3.74
C ALA A 194 -6.68 6.03 -4.48
N LYS A 195 -5.89 5.29 -3.72
CA LYS A 195 -5.08 4.18 -4.22
C LYS A 195 -5.86 2.89 -4.06
N VAL A 196 -5.81 2.03 -5.08
CA VAL A 196 -6.23 0.63 -4.99
C VAL A 196 -5.08 -0.25 -5.47
N SER A 197 -4.74 -1.29 -4.72
CA SER A 197 -3.58 -2.12 -4.99
C SER A 197 -3.93 -3.60 -4.94
N LEU A 198 -3.42 -4.34 -5.92
CA LEU A 198 -3.33 -5.80 -5.86
C LEU A 198 -1.98 -6.18 -5.28
N VAL A 199 -1.95 -7.13 -4.34
CA VAL A 199 -0.73 -7.66 -3.73
C VAL A 199 -0.75 -9.19 -3.78
N GLY A 200 0.36 -9.81 -4.18
CA GLY A 200 0.54 -11.27 -4.09
C GLY A 200 1.86 -11.74 -4.68
N ALA A 201 2.51 -12.69 -4.02
CA ALA A 201 3.81 -13.22 -4.48
C ALA A 201 3.72 -13.92 -5.85
N GLY A 202 2.58 -14.55 -6.16
CA GLY A 202 2.33 -15.21 -7.45
C GLY A 202 2.30 -14.26 -8.66
N MET A 203 2.27 -12.95 -8.44
CA MET A 203 2.43 -11.95 -9.51
C MET A 203 3.81 -12.01 -10.18
N LYS A 204 4.82 -12.59 -9.53
CA LYS A 204 6.16 -12.80 -10.12
C LYS A 204 6.17 -13.87 -11.22
N SER A 205 5.27 -14.84 -11.15
CA SER A 205 5.25 -16.02 -12.01
C SER A 205 4.07 -16.03 -13.00
N GLU A 206 2.99 -15.31 -12.72
CA GLU A 206 1.80 -15.26 -13.58
C GLU A 206 1.80 -14.06 -14.54
N LEU A 207 1.55 -14.32 -15.82
CA LEU A 207 1.41 -13.28 -16.83
C LEU A 207 -0.02 -12.74 -16.89
N GLY A 208 -0.18 -11.45 -17.21
CA GLY A 208 -1.50 -10.87 -17.50
C GLY A 208 -2.29 -10.37 -16.28
N ILE A 209 -1.68 -10.32 -15.09
CA ILE A 209 -2.33 -9.73 -13.90
C ILE A 209 -2.67 -8.26 -14.12
N ALA A 210 -1.73 -7.47 -14.64
CA ALA A 210 -1.96 -6.07 -14.95
C ALA A 210 -3.09 -5.88 -15.97
N SER A 211 -3.10 -6.67 -17.07
CA SER A 211 -4.13 -6.55 -18.09
C SER A 211 -5.51 -6.97 -17.59
N ARG A 212 -5.59 -7.98 -16.72
CA ARG A 212 -6.83 -8.36 -16.03
C ARG A 212 -7.32 -7.25 -15.10
N MET A 213 -6.43 -6.67 -14.28
CA MET A 213 -6.76 -5.54 -13.39
C MET A 213 -7.34 -4.36 -14.18
N PHE A 214 -6.65 -3.91 -15.24
CA PHE A 214 -7.07 -2.75 -16.02
C PHE A 214 -8.38 -3.00 -16.76
N ARG A 215 -8.60 -4.24 -17.24
CA ARG A 215 -9.86 -4.63 -17.87
C ARG A 215 -11.02 -4.57 -16.87
N ILE A 216 -10.86 -5.13 -15.66
CA ILE A 216 -11.90 -5.10 -14.62
C ILE A 216 -12.28 -3.66 -14.27
N LEU A 217 -11.29 -2.79 -14.05
CA LEU A 217 -11.52 -1.37 -13.76
C LEU A 217 -12.24 -0.68 -14.93
N SER A 218 -11.82 -0.94 -16.16
CA SER A 218 -12.46 -0.38 -17.36
C SER A 218 -13.90 -0.86 -17.55
N GLU A 219 -14.22 -2.13 -17.27
CA GLU A 219 -15.57 -2.70 -17.35
C GLU A 219 -16.53 -2.00 -16.37
N HIS A 220 -15.99 -1.55 -15.23
CA HIS A 220 -16.70 -0.77 -14.21
C HIS A 220 -16.64 0.75 -14.45
N LYS A 221 -16.08 1.20 -15.59
CA LYS A 221 -15.91 2.61 -15.96
C LYS A 221 -15.07 3.44 -14.99
N ILE A 222 -14.12 2.78 -14.32
CA ILE A 222 -13.22 3.42 -13.37
C ILE A 222 -11.97 3.86 -14.12
N ASN A 223 -11.71 5.17 -14.15
CA ASN A 223 -10.56 5.73 -14.84
C ASN A 223 -9.29 5.60 -13.97
N ILE A 224 -8.20 5.13 -14.58
CA ILE A 224 -6.89 5.03 -13.94
C ILE A 224 -6.11 6.31 -14.21
N GLU A 225 -5.72 7.03 -13.16
CA GLU A 225 -4.98 8.29 -13.27
C GLU A 225 -3.46 8.09 -13.18
N MET A 226 -3.01 7.14 -12.36
CA MET A 226 -1.60 6.78 -12.22
C MET A 226 -1.47 5.28 -11.98
N ILE A 227 -0.34 4.73 -12.41
CA ILE A 227 0.03 3.34 -12.18
C ILE A 227 1.43 3.31 -11.57
N SER A 228 1.60 2.53 -10.52
CA SER A 228 2.91 2.22 -9.93
C SER A 228 2.98 0.73 -9.62
N THR A 229 4.15 0.12 -9.75
CA THR A 229 4.34 -1.32 -9.58
C THR A 229 5.57 -1.65 -8.76
N SER A 230 5.49 -2.72 -7.98
CA SER A 230 6.61 -3.45 -7.39
C SER A 230 6.59 -4.90 -7.91
N PRO A 231 7.58 -5.75 -7.57
CA PRO A 231 7.58 -7.15 -8.00
C PRO A 231 6.32 -7.95 -7.62
N ILE A 232 5.63 -7.56 -6.54
CA ILE A 232 4.44 -8.28 -6.04
C ILE A 232 3.23 -7.36 -5.81
N ARG A 233 3.27 -6.13 -6.34
CA ARG A 233 2.21 -5.13 -6.16
C ARG A 233 1.95 -4.35 -7.44
N ILE A 234 0.69 -4.15 -7.79
CA ILE A 234 0.26 -3.15 -8.77
C ILE A 234 -0.70 -2.19 -8.07
N SER A 235 -0.37 -0.91 -8.07
CA SER A 235 -1.17 0.16 -7.47
C SER A 235 -1.68 1.09 -8.57
N CYS A 236 -2.98 1.37 -8.52
CA CYS A 236 -3.63 2.36 -9.38
C CYS A 236 -4.18 3.50 -8.53
N VAL A 237 -4.01 4.73 -9.00
CA VAL A 237 -4.72 5.89 -8.46
C VAL A 237 -5.99 6.09 -9.27
N VAL A 238 -7.11 6.18 -8.57
CA VAL A 238 -8.47 6.38 -9.11
C VAL A 238 -9.15 7.54 -8.37
N ARG A 239 -10.34 7.95 -8.82
CA ARG A 239 -11.14 8.95 -8.10
C ARG A 239 -11.58 8.40 -6.75
N GLY A 240 -11.63 9.28 -5.74
CA GLY A 240 -12.02 8.88 -4.37
C GLY A 240 -13.41 8.24 -4.30
N GLU A 241 -14.34 8.69 -5.13
CA GLU A 241 -15.70 8.15 -5.23
C GLU A 241 -15.78 6.73 -5.83
N ASP A 242 -14.78 6.33 -6.61
CA ASP A 242 -14.75 5.03 -7.28
C ASP A 242 -14.08 3.92 -6.44
N VAL A 243 -13.44 4.27 -5.30
CA VAL A 243 -12.56 3.34 -4.57
C VAL A 243 -13.27 2.08 -4.12
N GLU A 244 -14.49 2.18 -3.59
CA GLU A 244 -15.23 1.00 -3.12
C GLU A 244 -15.62 0.08 -4.29
N ALA A 245 -16.04 0.66 -5.42
CA ALA A 245 -16.37 -0.09 -6.61
C ALA A 245 -15.12 -0.76 -7.21
N ALA A 246 -13.98 -0.08 -7.19
CA ALA A 246 -12.69 -0.63 -7.62
C ALA A 246 -12.28 -1.82 -6.75
N VAL A 247 -12.34 -1.67 -5.42
CA VAL A 247 -11.94 -2.74 -4.49
C VAL A 247 -12.85 -3.95 -4.62
N ARG A 248 -14.17 -3.76 -4.67
CA ARG A 248 -15.15 -4.86 -4.84
C ARG A 248 -14.93 -5.60 -6.16
N SER A 249 -14.87 -4.87 -7.28
CA SER A 249 -14.72 -5.47 -8.61
C SER A 249 -13.37 -6.18 -8.78
N LEU A 250 -12.29 -5.63 -8.23
CA LEU A 250 -10.99 -6.28 -8.24
C LEU A 250 -10.97 -7.52 -7.34
N HIS A 251 -11.58 -7.47 -6.16
CA HIS A 251 -11.64 -8.62 -5.27
C HIS A 251 -12.43 -9.76 -5.91
N GLU A 252 -13.66 -9.52 -6.37
CA GLU A 252 -14.47 -10.50 -7.11
C GLU A 252 -13.70 -11.03 -8.33
N GLY A 253 -13.10 -10.10 -9.07
CA GLY A 253 -12.36 -10.40 -10.28
C GLY A 253 -11.04 -11.12 -10.07
N PHE A 254 -10.55 -11.33 -8.84
CA PHE A 254 -9.30 -12.05 -8.53
C PHE A 254 -9.45 -13.13 -7.46
N GLN A 255 -10.61 -13.29 -6.85
CA GLN A 255 -10.88 -14.42 -5.97
C GLN A 255 -10.76 -15.75 -6.75
N PRO A 256 -10.19 -16.80 -6.12
CA PRO A 256 -10.33 -18.15 -6.64
C PRO A 256 -11.82 -18.52 -6.64
N PRO A 257 -12.31 -19.28 -7.64
CA PRO A 257 -13.69 -19.76 -7.62
C PRO A 257 -13.91 -20.53 -6.33
N SER A 258 -14.95 -20.15 -5.57
CA SER A 258 -15.33 -20.82 -4.33
C SER A 258 -15.41 -22.32 -4.57
N SER A 259 -14.63 -23.11 -3.84
CA SER A 259 -14.88 -24.54 -3.71
C SER A 259 -16.33 -24.70 -3.24
N PRO A 260 -17.12 -25.58 -3.86
CA PRO A 260 -18.49 -25.80 -3.40
C PRO A 260 -18.43 -26.19 -1.91
N GLU A 261 -19.21 -25.50 -1.09
CA GLU A 261 -19.38 -25.83 0.32
C GLU A 261 -19.65 -27.34 0.42
N GLU A 262 -18.81 -28.06 1.16
CA GLU A 262 -19.12 -29.44 1.55
C GLU A 262 -20.31 -29.37 2.51
N GLU A 263 -21.51 -29.69 1.99
CA GLU A 263 -22.75 -29.93 2.76
C GLU A 263 -22.58 -31.01 3.85
#